data_AF-A0A2C9LFV2-F1
#
_entry.id   AF-A0A2C9LFV2-F1
#
_cell.length_a   1.000
_cell.length_b   1.000
_cell.length_c   1.000
_cell.angle_alpha   90.00
_cell.angle_beta   90.00
_cell.angle_gamma   90.00
#
_symmetry.space_group_name_H-M   'P 1'
#
loop_
_entity.id
_entity.type
_entity.pdbx_description
1 polymer ?
#
loop_
_entity_poly.entity_id
_entity_poly.type
_entity_poly.pdbx_seq_one_letter_code
_entity_poly.pdbx_strand_id
1 'polypeptide(L)'
;MASKHRNNLTQSKVSRQPSVSSKCENGVSHTRRLFVMRHGERCDFAFGKGWVKRCFDDRGHYTQKDLNLPKKMIQRDTVSDFLRDSPLTEIGMFQARATGTLCQVTFIPEPYLEIKDYQLDETVSDYYDRCHQLTQHIFKSCEEGDVLIVAHAGSLDTFTRRLRGKNPRTSQEMHLILPSFTYCCLCCLAYSDKTNKWQFVDPPIPPLHEFDWKVML
;
A
#
# COMPACT_ATOMS: atom_id res chain seq x y z
N MET A 1 27.58 -33.09 -42.33
CA MET A 1 26.46 -32.14 -42.23
C MET A 1 25.80 -32.32 -40.87
N ALA A 2 25.93 -31.36 -39.96
CA ALA A 2 25.11 -31.27 -38.75
C ALA A 2 25.11 -29.80 -38.33
N SER A 3 23.94 -29.18 -38.51
CA SER A 3 23.68 -27.74 -38.40
C SER A 3 23.71 -27.28 -36.95
N LYS A 4 24.39 -26.15 -36.70
CA LYS A 4 24.29 -25.35 -35.49
C LYS A 4 22.93 -24.64 -35.49
N HIS A 5 22.10 -24.85 -34.47
CA HIS A 5 20.95 -23.99 -34.20
C HIS A 5 21.08 -23.36 -32.81
N ARG A 6 21.53 -22.10 -32.80
CA ARG A 6 21.40 -21.15 -31.69
C ARG A 6 19.95 -20.66 -31.69
N ASN A 7 19.21 -20.95 -30.63
CA ASN A 7 17.90 -20.33 -30.42
C ASN A 7 18.09 -18.95 -29.79
N ASN A 8 17.83 -17.92 -30.58
CA ASN A 8 17.66 -16.53 -30.15
C ASN A 8 16.27 -16.38 -29.51
N LEU A 9 16.20 -16.18 -28.19
CA LEU A 9 15.01 -15.65 -27.55
C LEU A 9 14.97 -14.13 -27.75
N THR A 10 14.11 -13.70 -28.68
CA THR A 10 13.74 -12.31 -28.91
C THR A 10 13.01 -11.74 -27.69
N GLN A 11 13.58 -10.69 -27.10
CA GLN A 11 12.90 -9.83 -26.14
C GLN A 11 11.72 -9.13 -26.82
N SER A 12 10.50 -9.46 -26.41
CA SER A 12 9.31 -8.73 -26.83
C SER A 12 9.27 -7.36 -26.14
N LYS A 13 9.52 -6.29 -26.91
CA LYS A 13 9.28 -4.91 -26.50
C LYS A 13 7.80 -4.72 -26.18
N VAL A 14 7.48 -4.49 -24.90
CA VAL A 14 6.16 -4.00 -24.48
C VAL A 14 6.02 -2.56 -24.97
N SER A 15 5.06 -2.32 -25.85
CA SER A 15 4.73 -1.00 -26.38
C SER A 15 4.21 -0.08 -25.28
N ARG A 16 4.86 1.08 -25.09
CA ARG A 16 4.37 2.15 -24.22
C ARG A 16 3.06 2.70 -24.77
N GLN A 17 1.96 2.48 -24.05
CA GLN A 17 0.73 3.23 -24.29
C GLN A 17 0.87 4.64 -23.70
N PRO A 18 0.32 5.67 -24.36
CA PRO A 18 0.40 7.04 -23.85
C PRO A 18 -0.39 7.18 -22.55
N SER A 19 0.19 7.92 -21.60
CA SER A 19 -0.41 8.28 -20.32
C SER A 19 -1.76 8.96 -20.53
N VAL A 20 -2.82 8.39 -19.95
CA VAL A 20 -4.13 9.05 -19.89
C VAL A 20 -3.99 10.25 -18.96
N SER A 21 -3.88 11.45 -19.52
CA SER A 21 -3.95 12.69 -18.76
C SER A 21 -5.38 12.83 -18.21
N SER A 22 -5.57 12.58 -16.92
CA SER A 22 -6.82 12.93 -16.24
C SER A 22 -6.96 14.46 -16.27
N LYS A 23 -7.85 14.98 -17.10
CA LYS A 23 -8.27 16.39 -17.02
C LYS A 23 -8.92 16.58 -15.64
N CYS A 24 -8.31 17.42 -14.82
CA CYS A 24 -8.88 17.83 -13.55
C CYS A 24 -10.02 18.80 -13.87
N GLU A 25 -11.26 18.42 -13.60
CA GLU A 25 -12.37 19.36 -13.56
C GLU A 25 -12.18 20.28 -12.35
N ASN A 26 -12.33 21.59 -12.59
CA ASN A 26 -11.94 22.73 -11.75
C ASN A 26 -10.46 23.14 -11.91
N GLY A 27 -10.23 24.34 -12.47
CA GLY A 27 -8.94 24.95 -12.82
C GLY A 27 -7.96 25.24 -11.67
N VAL A 28 -7.70 24.23 -10.85
CA VAL A 28 -6.66 24.19 -9.83
C VAL A 28 -5.55 23.30 -10.36
N SER A 29 -4.44 23.92 -10.78
CA SER A 29 -3.21 23.20 -11.07
C SER A 29 -2.65 22.68 -9.76
N HIS A 30 -2.61 21.35 -9.60
CA HIS A 30 -1.97 20.70 -8.47
C HIS A 30 -0.58 20.21 -8.89
N THR A 31 0.43 20.50 -8.09
CA THR A 31 1.83 20.18 -8.43
C THR A 31 2.28 18.81 -7.95
N ARG A 32 1.65 18.28 -6.89
CA ARG A 32 2.02 17.00 -6.25
C ARG A 32 0.81 16.31 -5.66
N ARG A 33 0.76 14.98 -5.75
CA ARG A 33 -0.24 14.17 -5.06
C ARG A 33 0.41 13.14 -4.13
N LEU A 34 -0.30 12.86 -3.04
CA LEU A 34 -0.04 11.76 -2.12
C LEU A 34 -1.22 10.79 -2.17
N PHE A 35 -0.93 9.57 -2.55
CA PHE A 35 -1.84 8.44 -2.48
C PHE A 35 -1.51 7.60 -1.25
N VAL A 36 -2.50 7.26 -0.44
CA VAL A 36 -2.33 6.33 0.68
C VAL A 36 -3.34 5.21 0.58
N MET A 37 -2.85 3.97 0.59
CA MET A 37 -3.62 2.76 0.29
C MET A 37 -3.44 1.71 1.39
N ARG A 38 -4.53 1.07 1.80
CA ARG A 38 -4.47 -0.11 2.67
C ARG A 38 -4.03 -1.35 1.86
N HIS A 39 -3.23 -2.22 2.46
CA HIS A 39 -2.93 -3.54 1.88
C HIS A 39 -4.21 -4.36 1.56
N GLY A 40 -4.07 -5.38 0.70
CA GLY A 40 -5.15 -6.30 0.35
C GLY A 40 -5.50 -7.29 1.46
N GLU A 41 -6.46 -8.17 1.19
CA GLU A 41 -6.85 -9.25 2.10
C GLU A 41 -5.65 -10.12 2.52
N ARG A 42 -5.56 -10.40 3.84
CA ARG A 42 -4.49 -11.22 4.45
C ARG A 42 -4.98 -12.62 4.77
N CYS A 43 -4.08 -13.61 4.67
CA CYS A 43 -4.40 -15.01 4.94
C CYS A 43 -4.85 -15.26 6.38
N ASP A 44 -4.23 -14.61 7.37
CA ASP A 44 -4.57 -14.78 8.78
C ASP A 44 -5.96 -14.27 9.15
N PHE A 45 -6.44 -13.20 8.52
CA PHE A 45 -7.81 -12.72 8.67
C PHE A 45 -8.82 -13.60 7.93
N ALA A 46 -8.51 -14.04 6.71
CA ALA A 46 -9.44 -14.83 5.91
C ALA A 46 -9.60 -16.29 6.41
N PHE A 47 -8.52 -16.88 6.92
CA PHE A 47 -8.46 -18.31 7.25
C PHE A 47 -8.11 -18.62 8.71
N GLY A 48 -7.93 -17.58 9.53
CA GLY A 48 -7.48 -17.70 10.92
C GLY A 48 -6.03 -18.19 11.05
N LYS A 49 -5.44 -18.06 12.24
CA LYS A 49 -4.04 -18.46 12.51
C LYS A 49 -3.72 -19.93 12.18
N GLY A 50 -4.73 -20.79 12.14
CA GLY A 50 -4.58 -22.21 11.79
C GLY A 50 -4.20 -22.48 10.33
N TRP A 51 -4.27 -21.49 9.43
CA TRP A 51 -3.91 -21.68 8.01
C TRP A 51 -2.48 -22.18 7.84
N VAL A 52 -1.53 -21.70 8.65
CA VAL A 52 -0.12 -22.11 8.59
C VAL A 52 0.01 -23.61 8.85
N LYS A 53 -0.55 -24.12 9.95
CA LYS A 53 -0.51 -25.56 10.28
C LYS A 53 -1.19 -26.43 9.22
N ARG A 54 -2.21 -25.92 8.53
CA ARG A 54 -2.91 -26.67 7.47
C ARG A 54 -2.11 -26.76 6.18
N CYS A 55 -1.28 -25.75 5.88
CA CYS A 55 -0.65 -25.58 4.57
C CYS A 55 0.83 -25.96 4.54
N PHE A 56 1.49 -26.07 5.69
CA PHE A 56 2.89 -26.47 5.78
C PHE A 56 3.00 -27.85 6.44
N ASP A 57 3.82 -28.72 5.85
CA ASP A 57 4.19 -29.99 6.46
C ASP A 57 5.30 -29.83 7.52
N ASP A 58 5.67 -30.92 8.19
CA ASP A 58 6.72 -30.93 9.22
C ASP A 58 8.13 -30.61 8.66
N ARG A 59 8.28 -30.61 7.33
CA ARG A 59 9.52 -30.23 6.64
C ARG A 59 9.49 -28.78 6.14
N GLY A 60 8.40 -28.05 6.42
CA GLY A 60 8.20 -26.68 5.98
C GLY A 60 7.82 -26.53 4.51
N HIS A 61 7.41 -27.60 3.83
CA HIS A 61 6.93 -27.49 2.47
C HIS A 61 5.50 -26.98 2.43
N TYR A 62 5.31 -25.91 1.68
CA TYR A 62 4.01 -25.31 1.44
C TYR A 62 3.19 -26.11 0.41
N THR A 63 1.94 -26.39 0.73
CA THR A 63 0.92 -26.89 -0.19
C THR A 63 -0.31 -25.98 -0.12
N GLN A 64 -0.75 -25.48 -1.27
CA GLN A 64 -1.99 -24.71 -1.37
C GLN A 64 -3.18 -25.62 -1.07
N LYS A 65 -3.89 -25.36 0.05
CA LYS A 65 -5.08 -26.13 0.49
C LYS A 65 -6.41 -25.48 0.14
N ASP A 66 -6.39 -24.25 -0.36
CA ASP A 66 -7.55 -23.45 -0.75
C ASP A 66 -7.15 -22.55 -1.93
N LEU A 67 -8.03 -22.35 -2.90
CA LEU A 67 -7.74 -21.55 -4.10
C LEU A 67 -7.43 -20.08 -3.78
N ASN A 68 -7.95 -19.56 -2.67
CA ASN A 68 -7.67 -18.19 -2.23
C ASN A 68 -6.36 -18.08 -1.39
N LEU A 69 -5.70 -19.18 -1.05
CA LEU A 69 -4.34 -19.12 -0.50
C LEU A 69 -3.29 -18.93 -1.61
N PRO A 70 -2.09 -18.39 -1.33
CA PRO A 70 -1.06 -18.16 -2.35
C PRO A 70 -0.69 -19.42 -3.14
N LYS A 71 -0.54 -19.32 -4.47
CA LYS A 71 -0.13 -20.47 -5.29
C LYS A 71 1.28 -20.99 -4.96
N LYS A 72 2.15 -20.09 -4.53
CA LYS A 72 3.52 -20.36 -4.10
C LYS A 72 3.81 -19.52 -2.87
N MET A 73 4.65 -20.04 -1.99
CA MET A 73 5.07 -19.35 -0.79
C MET A 73 6.56 -19.05 -0.83
N ILE A 74 6.92 -17.88 -0.30
CA ILE A 74 8.32 -17.55 -0.06
C ILE A 74 8.91 -18.49 1.00
N GLN A 75 10.22 -18.73 0.94
CA GLN A 75 10.92 -19.40 2.03
C GLN A 75 11.27 -18.37 3.12
N ARG A 76 11.21 -18.80 4.37
CA ARG A 76 11.61 -18.04 5.56
C ARG A 76 12.40 -18.96 6.48
N ASP A 77 13.09 -18.37 7.45
CA ASP A 77 13.85 -19.11 8.45
C ASP A 77 12.94 -20.04 9.25
N THR A 78 11.75 -19.56 9.65
CA THR A 78 10.73 -20.39 10.27
C THR A 78 9.37 -20.22 9.62
N VAL A 79 8.63 -21.33 9.50
CA VAL A 79 7.23 -21.31 9.04
C VAL A 79 6.34 -20.50 10.00
N SER A 80 6.67 -20.48 11.29
CA SER A 80 5.96 -19.67 12.28
C SER A 80 6.05 -18.16 12.03
N ASP A 81 7.03 -17.68 11.26
CA ASP A 81 7.15 -16.25 10.95
C ASP A 81 5.94 -15.73 10.18
N PHE A 82 5.26 -16.60 9.42
CA PHE A 82 4.01 -16.27 8.73
C PHE A 82 2.84 -15.97 9.69
N LEU A 83 2.94 -16.34 10.96
CA LEU A 83 1.94 -15.98 11.98
C LEU A 83 2.07 -14.52 12.44
N ARG A 84 3.27 -13.94 12.33
CA ARG A 84 3.54 -12.53 12.69
C ARG A 84 3.47 -11.62 11.47
N ASP A 85 3.89 -12.12 10.31
CA ASP A 85 3.89 -11.41 9.04
C ASP A 85 3.20 -12.25 7.96
N SER A 86 1.86 -12.17 7.95
CA SER A 86 0.99 -12.98 7.10
C SER A 86 0.97 -12.46 5.66
N PRO A 87 1.04 -13.34 4.64
CA PRO A 87 0.98 -12.93 3.24
C PRO A 87 -0.45 -12.53 2.83
N LEU A 88 -0.55 -11.86 1.69
CA LEU A 88 -1.83 -11.65 1.01
C LEU A 88 -2.43 -12.96 0.51
N THR A 89 -3.75 -13.02 0.42
CA THR A 89 -4.48 -14.07 -0.29
C THR A 89 -4.40 -13.85 -1.82
N GLU A 90 -4.89 -14.79 -2.63
CA GLU A 90 -5.01 -14.56 -4.09
C GLU A 90 -6.03 -13.45 -4.39
N ILE A 91 -7.12 -13.35 -3.61
CA ILE A 91 -8.04 -12.20 -3.66
C ILE A 91 -7.32 -10.92 -3.25
N GLY A 92 -6.54 -10.91 -2.17
CA GLY A 92 -5.75 -9.75 -1.75
C GLY A 92 -4.76 -9.29 -2.82
N MET A 93 -4.13 -10.24 -3.51
CA MET A 93 -3.25 -9.97 -4.64
C MET A 93 -4.03 -9.40 -5.84
N PHE A 94 -5.22 -9.92 -6.12
CA PHE A 94 -6.11 -9.39 -7.15
C PHE A 94 -6.55 -7.96 -6.85
N GLN A 95 -6.97 -7.68 -5.61
CA GLN A 95 -7.35 -6.34 -5.14
C GLN A 95 -6.19 -5.36 -5.38
N ALA A 96 -4.98 -5.70 -4.92
CA ALA A 96 -3.80 -4.85 -5.08
C ALA A 96 -3.44 -4.61 -6.55
N ARG A 97 -3.53 -5.63 -7.41
CA ARG A 97 -3.28 -5.49 -8.85
C ARG A 97 -4.33 -4.61 -9.53
N ALA A 98 -5.60 -4.80 -9.22
CA ALA A 98 -6.68 -4.01 -9.80
C ALA A 98 -6.52 -2.52 -9.46
N THR A 99 -6.22 -2.21 -8.20
CA THR A 99 -5.96 -0.82 -7.76
C THR A 99 -4.65 -0.27 -8.34
N GLY A 100 -3.57 -1.06 -8.32
CA GLY A 100 -2.23 -0.60 -8.71
C GLY A 100 -1.98 -0.46 -10.21
N THR A 101 -2.72 -1.19 -11.07
CA THR A 101 -2.55 -1.11 -12.55
C THR A 101 -2.86 0.29 -13.09
N LEU A 102 -3.57 1.10 -12.32
CA LEU A 102 -3.98 2.46 -12.70
C LEU A 102 -3.05 3.55 -12.14
N CYS A 103 -2.06 3.20 -11.31
CA CYS A 103 -1.09 4.14 -10.75
C CYS A 103 0.31 3.78 -11.26
N GLN A 104 0.98 4.69 -11.98
CA GLN A 104 2.42 4.55 -12.24
C GLN A 104 3.17 5.02 -10.98
N VAL A 105 3.92 4.13 -10.35
CA VAL A 105 4.54 4.38 -9.03
C VAL A 105 6.02 4.13 -9.08
N THR A 106 6.80 5.05 -8.53
CA THR A 106 8.22 4.87 -8.23
C THR A 106 8.36 4.27 -6.84
N PHE A 107 9.07 3.15 -6.73
CA PHE A 107 9.27 2.42 -5.48
C PHE A 107 10.51 2.95 -4.74
N ILE A 108 10.38 3.23 -3.44
CA ILE A 108 11.50 3.52 -2.54
C ILE A 108 11.75 2.24 -1.73
N PRO A 109 12.85 1.50 -2.00
CA PRO A 109 13.08 0.18 -1.40
C PRO A 109 13.65 0.23 0.03
N GLU A 110 14.26 1.34 0.44
CA GLU A 110 15.02 1.38 1.70
C GLU A 110 14.12 1.65 2.92
N PRO A 111 14.29 0.89 4.02
CA PRO A 111 13.58 1.15 5.26
C PRO A 111 14.03 2.48 5.86
N TYR A 112 13.07 3.38 6.12
CA TYR A 112 13.36 4.68 6.73
C TYR A 112 13.89 4.57 8.17
N LEU A 113 13.52 3.50 8.89
CA LEU A 113 13.94 3.22 10.25
C LEU A 113 14.45 1.78 10.33
N GLU A 114 15.55 1.57 11.04
CA GLU A 114 15.94 0.22 11.43
C GLU A 114 15.02 -0.29 12.54
N ILE A 115 14.88 -1.61 12.65
CA ILE A 115 14.03 -2.26 13.66
C ILE A 115 14.43 -1.83 15.08
N LYS A 116 15.73 -1.61 15.31
CA LYS A 116 16.28 -1.20 16.61
C LYS A 116 15.83 0.21 17.04
N ASP A 117 15.47 1.06 16.08
CA ASP A 117 15.06 2.45 16.32
C ASP A 117 13.54 2.58 16.45
N TYR A 118 12.82 1.45 16.39
CA TYR A 118 11.37 1.41 16.50
C TYR A 118 10.94 1.35 17.97
N GLN A 119 10.17 2.33 18.43
CA GLN A 119 9.60 2.33 19.78
C GLN A 119 8.39 1.40 19.84
N LEU A 120 8.51 0.30 20.58
CA LEU A 120 7.45 -0.72 20.69
C LEU A 120 6.26 -0.27 21.54
N ASP A 121 6.46 0.73 22.39
CA ASP A 121 5.49 1.32 23.30
C ASP A 121 5.00 2.71 22.86
N GLU A 122 5.08 3.00 21.55
CA GLU A 122 4.65 4.27 20.98
C GLU A 122 3.16 4.56 21.26
N THR A 123 2.85 5.81 21.62
CA THR A 123 1.45 6.25 21.71
C THR A 123 0.86 6.47 20.32
N VAL A 124 -0.47 6.62 20.25
CA VAL A 124 -1.12 7.00 18.98
C VAL A 124 -0.57 8.33 18.46
N SER A 125 -0.25 9.29 19.33
CA SER A 125 0.36 10.56 18.92
C SER A 125 1.75 10.36 18.31
N ASP A 126 2.59 9.53 18.94
CA ASP A 126 3.93 9.22 18.44
C ASP A 126 3.86 8.55 17.07
N TYR A 127 2.87 7.67 16.86
CA TYR A 127 2.60 7.08 15.55
C TYR A 127 2.29 8.14 14.47
N TYR A 128 1.45 9.14 14.77
CA TYR A 128 1.21 10.26 13.83
C TYR A 128 2.49 11.03 13.52
N ASP A 129 3.32 11.28 14.54
CA ASP A 129 4.52 12.09 14.39
C ASP A 129 5.59 11.36 13.58
N ARG A 130 5.77 10.05 13.84
CA ARG A 130 6.65 9.18 13.05
C ARG A 130 6.19 9.08 11.60
N CYS A 131 4.89 8.89 11.35
CA CYS A 131 4.33 8.90 10.00
C CYS A 131 4.55 10.25 9.31
N HIS A 132 4.36 11.36 10.01
CA HIS A 132 4.57 12.68 9.43
C HIS A 132 6.03 12.92 9.05
N GLN A 133 6.98 12.54 9.91
CA GLN A 133 8.41 12.63 9.63
C GLN A 133 8.79 11.79 8.41
N LEU A 134 8.28 10.56 8.33
CA LEU A 134 8.47 9.68 7.18
C LEU A 134 7.91 10.32 5.90
N THR A 135 6.69 10.87 5.93
CA THR A 135 6.11 11.55 4.77
C THR A 135 6.98 12.72 4.31
N GLN A 136 7.47 13.55 5.24
CA GLN A 136 8.37 14.65 4.93
C GLN A 136 9.68 14.16 4.32
N HIS A 137 10.24 13.07 4.83
CA HIS A 137 11.43 12.46 4.27
C HIS A 137 11.19 11.98 2.83
N ILE A 138 10.09 11.26 2.58
CA ILE A 138 9.72 10.79 1.23
C ILE A 138 9.62 11.96 0.25
N PHE A 139 8.97 13.06 0.63
CA PHE A 139 8.84 14.24 -0.24
C PHE A 139 10.16 14.98 -0.49
N LYS A 140 11.12 14.89 0.45
CA LYS A 140 12.48 15.40 0.24
C LYS A 140 13.29 14.50 -0.70
N SER A 141 13.12 13.19 -0.59
CA SER A 141 13.85 12.20 -1.41
C SER A 141 13.30 12.07 -2.83
N CYS A 142 12.00 12.32 -3.03
CA CYS A 142 11.35 12.32 -4.34
C CYS A 142 11.01 13.75 -4.74
N GLU A 143 11.92 14.45 -5.42
CA GLU A 143 11.75 15.86 -5.81
C GLU A 143 10.62 16.11 -6.81
N GLU A 144 10.22 15.09 -7.58
CA GLU A 144 9.17 15.18 -8.60
C GLU A 144 8.23 13.98 -8.54
N GLY A 145 7.03 14.15 -9.13
CA GLY A 145 6.03 13.10 -9.26
C GLY A 145 5.12 12.90 -8.06
N ASP A 146 4.14 12.03 -8.26
CA ASP A 146 3.19 11.62 -7.24
C ASP A 146 3.76 10.47 -6.39
N VAL A 147 3.34 10.41 -5.13
CA VAL A 147 3.80 9.40 -4.17
C VAL A 147 2.65 8.45 -3.84
N LEU A 148 2.90 7.14 -3.86
CA LEU A 148 1.99 6.14 -3.31
C LEU A 148 2.61 5.48 -2.07
N ILE A 149 1.84 5.47 -0.98
CA ILE A 149 2.16 4.76 0.26
C ILE A 149 1.17 3.60 0.40
N VAL A 150 1.68 2.36 0.40
CA VAL A 150 0.88 1.16 0.68
C VAL A 150 1.20 0.68 2.09
N ALA A 151 0.21 0.69 2.97
CA ALA A 151 0.41 0.40 4.38
C ALA A 151 -0.87 -0.19 5.01
N HIS A 152 -1.25 0.26 6.20
CA HIS A 152 -2.36 -0.28 6.98
C HIS A 152 -3.59 0.64 6.97
N ALA A 153 -4.70 0.16 7.56
CA ALA A 153 -5.93 0.94 7.67
C ALA A 153 -5.70 2.32 8.32
N GLY A 154 -5.05 2.37 9.48
CA GLY A 154 -4.73 3.63 10.17
C GLY A 154 -3.74 4.52 9.41
N SER A 155 -3.04 3.99 8.40
CA SER A 155 -2.07 4.75 7.61
C SER A 155 -2.74 5.80 6.73
N LEU A 156 -3.96 5.55 6.24
CA LEU A 156 -4.70 6.53 5.45
C LEU A 156 -4.87 7.86 6.19
N ASP A 157 -5.05 7.77 7.51
CA ASP A 157 -5.23 8.95 8.33
C ASP A 157 -3.91 9.52 8.88
N THR A 158 -3.02 8.67 9.41
CA THR A 158 -1.76 9.14 10.00
C THR A 158 -0.85 9.83 9.00
N PHE A 159 -0.76 9.34 7.76
CA PHE A 159 0.05 9.97 6.72
C PHE A 159 -0.55 11.26 6.16
N THR A 160 -1.86 11.50 6.33
CA THR A 160 -2.57 12.63 5.70
C THR A 160 -2.93 13.75 6.68
N ARG A 161 -3.20 13.44 7.96
CA ARG A 161 -3.79 14.38 8.91
C ARG A 161 -2.86 15.55 9.25
N ARG A 162 -1.61 15.27 9.61
CA ARG A 162 -0.59 16.31 9.92
C ARG A 162 -0.25 17.16 8.69
N LEU A 163 -0.19 16.58 7.48
CA LEU A 163 0.02 17.32 6.24
C LEU A 163 -1.05 18.39 5.98
N ARG A 164 -2.29 18.13 6.43
CA ARG A 164 -3.41 19.06 6.33
C ARG A 164 -3.43 20.08 7.47
N GLY A 165 -2.41 20.12 8.32
CA GLY A 165 -2.33 21.00 9.49
C GLY A 165 -3.29 20.62 10.62
N LYS A 166 -3.77 19.37 10.67
CA LYS A 166 -4.64 18.88 11.74
C LYS A 166 -3.83 18.19 12.84
N ASN A 167 -4.36 18.24 14.06
CA ASN A 167 -3.78 17.54 15.21
C ASN A 167 -4.00 16.03 15.11
N PRO A 168 -3.11 15.20 15.70
CA PRO A 168 -3.32 13.76 15.87
C PRO A 168 -4.69 13.46 16.48
N ARG A 169 -5.30 12.35 16.06
CA ARG A 169 -6.47 11.82 16.78
C ARG A 169 -6.03 11.15 18.07
N THR A 170 -6.94 11.11 19.03
CA THR A 170 -6.85 10.22 20.20
C THR A 170 -6.97 8.76 19.77
N SER A 171 -6.63 7.84 20.69
CA SER A 171 -6.77 6.40 20.46
C SER A 171 -8.24 6.00 20.20
N GLN A 172 -9.17 6.61 20.92
CA GLN A 172 -10.60 6.37 20.77
C GLN A 172 -11.12 6.82 19.41
N GLU A 173 -10.78 8.03 18.98
CA GLU A 173 -11.17 8.55 17.66
C GLU A 173 -10.56 7.73 16.52
N MET A 174 -9.30 7.29 16.66
CA MET A 174 -8.67 6.39 15.69
C MET A 174 -9.41 5.04 15.63
N HIS A 175 -9.75 4.47 16.79
CA HIS A 175 -10.49 3.21 16.84
C HIS A 175 -11.85 3.30 16.11
N LEU A 176 -12.55 4.43 16.23
CA LEU A 176 -13.87 4.63 15.60
C LEU A 176 -13.82 4.64 14.07
N ILE A 177 -12.73 5.12 13.46
CA ILE A 177 -12.62 5.22 12.00
C ILE A 177 -12.02 3.96 11.35
N LEU A 178 -11.28 3.15 12.12
CA LEU A 178 -10.58 1.97 11.59
C LEU A 178 -11.50 0.96 10.86
N PRO A 179 -12.72 0.66 11.33
CA PRO A 179 -13.64 -0.25 10.64
C PRO A 179 -14.08 0.25 9.25
N SER A 180 -14.04 1.56 9.01
CA SER A 180 -14.47 2.15 7.73
C SER A 180 -13.45 1.94 6.60
N PHE A 181 -12.20 1.61 6.92
CA PHE A 181 -11.17 1.39 5.91
C PHE A 181 -11.23 -0.05 5.38
N THR A 182 -11.68 -0.26 4.15
CA THR A 182 -11.71 -1.59 3.51
C THR A 182 -10.35 -1.96 2.89
N TYR A 183 -10.14 -3.24 2.55
CA TYR A 183 -8.91 -3.66 1.86
C TYR A 183 -8.75 -2.92 0.54
N CYS A 184 -7.52 -2.48 0.24
CA CYS A 184 -7.21 -1.69 -0.94
C CYS A 184 -7.99 -0.37 -1.08
N CYS A 185 -8.61 0.13 -0.01
CA CYS A 185 -9.15 1.48 -0.02
C CYS A 185 -8.01 2.50 -0.19
N LEU A 186 -8.31 3.58 -0.90
CA LEU A 186 -7.35 4.58 -1.34
C LEU A 186 -7.88 5.98 -1.04
N CYS A 187 -7.01 6.86 -0.54
CA CYS A 187 -7.27 8.29 -0.51
C CYS A 187 -6.18 9.05 -1.28
N CYS A 188 -6.53 10.27 -1.72
CA CYS A 188 -5.64 11.16 -2.47
C CYS A 188 -5.61 12.54 -1.84
N LEU A 189 -4.42 13.00 -1.44
CA LEU A 189 -4.19 14.42 -1.19
C LEU A 189 -3.52 15.05 -2.41
N ALA A 190 -3.94 16.26 -2.75
CA ALA A 190 -3.26 17.11 -3.72
C ALA A 190 -2.74 18.38 -3.05
N TYR A 191 -1.51 18.75 -3.40
CA TYR A 191 -0.92 20.03 -3.00
C TYR A 191 -1.41 21.13 -3.92
N SER A 192 -1.81 22.27 -3.34
CA SER A 192 -2.22 23.45 -4.09
C SER A 192 -1.22 24.58 -3.87
N ASP A 193 -0.50 24.98 -4.92
CA ASP A 193 0.46 26.10 -4.84
C ASP A 193 -0.25 27.42 -4.50
N LYS A 194 -1.52 27.57 -4.88
CA LYS A 194 -2.31 28.77 -4.61
C LYS A 194 -2.58 28.97 -3.12
N THR A 195 -2.83 27.87 -2.39
CA THR A 195 -3.18 27.92 -0.97
C THR A 195 -2.06 27.46 -0.05
N ASN A 196 -0.98 26.92 -0.62
CA ASN A 196 0.15 26.32 0.09
C ASN A 196 -0.31 25.23 1.07
N LYS A 197 -1.32 24.44 0.68
CA LYS A 197 -1.99 23.45 1.53
C LYS A 197 -2.27 22.14 0.79
N TRP A 198 -2.22 21.05 1.55
CA TRP A 198 -2.70 19.74 1.14
C TRP A 198 -4.21 19.62 1.36
N GLN A 199 -4.92 19.11 0.35
CA GLN A 199 -6.37 18.94 0.39
C GLN A 199 -6.74 17.56 -0.17
N PHE A 200 -7.78 16.95 0.39
CA PHE A 200 -8.33 15.75 -0.21
C PHE A 200 -8.98 16.10 -1.54
N VAL A 201 -8.70 15.26 -2.53
CA VAL A 201 -9.34 15.26 -3.84
C VAL A 201 -9.82 13.85 -4.13
N ASP A 202 -10.76 13.72 -5.05
CA ASP A 202 -11.20 12.39 -5.46
C ASP A 202 -10.03 11.62 -6.10
N PRO A 203 -9.80 10.37 -5.68
CA PRO A 203 -8.82 9.52 -6.36
C PRO A 203 -9.16 9.39 -7.85
N PRO A 204 -8.15 9.34 -8.74
CA PRO A 204 -8.37 9.23 -10.18
C PRO A 204 -8.88 7.84 -10.61
N ILE A 205 -9.17 6.97 -9.64
CA ILE A 205 -9.63 5.60 -9.84
C ILE A 205 -10.89 5.38 -9.00
N PRO A 206 -11.86 4.61 -9.52
CA PRO A 206 -13.02 4.24 -8.73
C PRO A 206 -12.60 3.33 -7.57
N PRO A 207 -13.34 3.38 -6.44
CA PRO A 207 -13.05 2.51 -5.32
C PRO A 207 -13.46 1.05 -5.64
N LEU A 208 -12.67 0.08 -5.16
CA LEU A 208 -12.94 -1.35 -5.38
C LEU A 208 -14.13 -1.86 -4.54
N HIS A 209 -14.32 -1.24 -3.38
CA HIS A 209 -15.45 -1.42 -2.46
C HIS A 209 -15.91 -0.04 -2.02
N GLU A 210 -17.17 0.12 -1.64
CA GLU A 210 -17.69 1.39 -1.15
C GLU A 210 -16.84 1.91 0.02
N PHE A 211 -16.17 3.05 -0.20
CA PHE A 211 -15.31 3.70 0.78
C PHE A 211 -15.48 5.21 0.66
N ASP A 212 -16.01 5.83 1.71
CA ASP A 212 -16.09 7.28 1.81
C ASP A 212 -14.87 7.82 2.58
N TRP A 213 -13.92 8.39 1.84
CA TRP A 213 -12.73 9.01 2.43
C TRP A 213 -13.08 10.18 3.36
N LYS A 214 -14.31 10.73 3.28
CA LYS A 214 -14.77 11.83 4.14
C LYS A 214 -14.86 11.45 5.62
N VAL A 215 -14.85 10.16 5.96
CA VAL A 215 -14.69 9.70 7.35
C VAL A 215 -13.41 10.26 8.02
N MET A 216 -12.42 10.69 7.21
CA MET A 216 -11.18 11.28 7.70
C MET A 216 -11.22 12.81 7.86
N LEU A 217 -12.31 13.48 7.48
CA LEU A 217 -12.48 14.92 7.71
C LEU A 217 -12.61 15.21 9.21
#